data_AF-A0A9D5PBW9-F1
#
_entry.id   AF-A0A9D5PBW9-F1
#
_cell.length_a   1.000
_cell.length_b   1.000
_cell.length_c   1.000
_cell.angle_alpha   90.00
_cell.angle_beta   90.00
_cell.angle_gamma   90.00
#
_symmetry.space_group_name_H-M   'P 1'
#
loop_
_entity.id
_entity.type
_entity.pdbx_description
1 polymer ?
#
loop_
_entity_poly.entity_id
_entity_poly.type
_entity_poly.pdbx_seq_one_letter_code
_entity_poly.pdbx_strand_id
1 'polypeptide(L)'
;MKKDILNHILPIITLCLSSAGIFFGCKSDDDVAPKSRVAANFFGNVISATRLDGTAWEVGDEIGLFQWQQDGHLADALTSNTRYAVNTDGTCSVGDGDSAIFLLSDSLYTITGYYPFTVNEIEDDSIYQISDWNRQNELNYDLLFAQATGVSADAPDVTLTFAHRFCLLMLNIVVDASSSITADSLAELTVTLSGKNIPVSFNLHSGALTYNYATVGGNIDVPVEIDEDTPTQATASAIVAPDEANTVSDRVLTFTFASGRVHTYTIPANLLFEAGKAYEMNFTFTGDHIIYVSADGVEGADGRALATALPTVTAAVSRIIQFQNPVDWTICVSGEVVAANEISNSLTSEHATSLTITGLHENSGDNYTDILDGGSVFATEAGEATINGSVISISTEVPITISNLKITNGISTGGYGGGIQMGAAVGELTLESGAWITENHTYYSAGGIMISGSDAQCATVIMKDGSRVTNNTSGSGGGIWNTGKLIMEGGEISGNQAGSGAAVEHAGVLFSISGSAYIPAGDDADNPQDVYLAAYSPFTAYSITVAGELTGTSPVMTIQGSSAYAGYQIIKAGDGVTLTSDIIGKFALTETDSYYISADGYLQAY
;
A
#
# COMPACT_ATOMS: atom_id res chain seq x y z
N MET A 1 24.01 39.02 -55.48
CA MET A 1 24.52 40.32 -55.96
C MET A 1 26.01 40.39 -55.65
N LYS A 2 26.87 40.18 -56.67
CA LYS A 2 28.31 40.57 -56.82
C LYS A 2 29.30 40.08 -55.74
N LYS A 3 30.52 39.58 -55.99
CA LYS A 3 31.46 39.48 -57.14
C LYS A 3 32.63 38.60 -56.62
N ASP A 4 33.05 37.54 -57.30
CA ASP A 4 34.18 37.45 -58.25
C ASP A 4 35.60 37.73 -57.71
N ILE A 5 36.50 36.74 -57.91
CA ILE A 5 37.87 36.74 -58.50
C ILE A 5 38.53 35.41 -58.04
N LEU A 6 38.72 34.32 -58.82
CA LEU A 6 39.33 34.04 -60.14
C LEU A 6 40.87 33.77 -60.11
N ASN A 7 41.20 32.48 -60.37
CA ASN A 7 42.34 31.88 -61.10
C ASN A 7 43.82 31.99 -60.64
N HIS A 8 44.49 30.82 -60.55
CA HIS A 8 45.50 30.34 -61.54
C HIS A 8 45.83 28.84 -61.34
N ILE A 9 45.57 27.94 -62.33
CA ILE A 9 46.48 27.43 -63.41
C ILE A 9 47.63 26.55 -62.86
N LEU A 10 47.99 25.33 -63.31
CA LEU A 10 47.53 24.25 -64.21
C LEU A 10 48.45 23.02 -63.87
N PRO A 11 48.13 21.78 -64.30
CA PRO A 11 48.90 20.54 -64.07
C PRO A 11 49.89 20.23 -65.22
N ILE A 12 50.74 19.18 -65.07
CA ILE A 12 51.15 18.17 -66.10
C ILE A 12 52.54 17.51 -65.84
N ILE A 13 52.51 16.17 -65.67
CA ILE A 13 53.34 15.09 -66.30
C ILE A 13 54.87 15.11 -66.14
N THR A 14 55.47 13.98 -65.69
CA THR A 14 56.36 13.11 -66.50
C THR A 14 56.92 11.89 -65.75
N LEU A 15 56.69 10.74 -66.39
CA LEU A 15 57.27 9.39 -66.35
C LEU A 15 58.82 9.35 -66.26
N CYS A 16 59.42 8.36 -65.56
CA CYS A 16 60.43 7.45 -66.16
C CYS A 16 61.08 6.45 -65.19
N LEU A 17 61.14 5.22 -65.72
CA LEU A 17 61.84 3.98 -65.41
C LEU A 17 63.22 3.99 -64.70
N SER A 18 63.37 2.93 -63.88
CA SER A 18 64.51 2.00 -63.74
C SER A 18 65.90 2.51 -63.35
N SER A 19 66.48 1.92 -62.31
CA SER A 19 67.80 1.28 -62.39
C SER A 19 68.06 0.41 -61.16
N ALA A 20 68.45 -0.83 -61.44
CA ALA A 20 69.03 -1.75 -60.48
C ALA A 20 70.43 -1.24 -60.06
N GLY A 21 70.72 -1.32 -58.77
CA GLY A 21 72.05 -1.10 -58.22
C GLY A 21 72.29 -2.06 -57.07
N ILE A 22 72.99 -3.17 -57.36
CA ILE A 22 73.63 -3.99 -56.33
C ILE A 22 75.00 -3.36 -56.06
N PHE A 23 75.27 -3.03 -54.80
CA PHE A 23 76.62 -2.98 -54.26
C PHE A 23 76.62 -3.75 -52.93
N PHE A 24 77.47 -4.77 -52.86
CA PHE A 24 77.82 -5.50 -51.64
C PHE A 24 78.89 -4.73 -50.86
N GLY A 25 78.79 -4.71 -49.53
CA GLY A 25 79.96 -4.60 -48.64
C GLY A 25 79.75 -3.83 -47.34
N CYS A 26 79.31 -4.52 -46.27
CA CYS A 26 80.14 -4.83 -45.10
C CYS A 26 79.33 -5.67 -44.09
N LYS A 27 79.93 -6.76 -43.59
CA LYS A 27 79.41 -7.60 -42.50
C LYS A 27 79.73 -6.98 -41.15
N SER A 28 78.74 -6.96 -40.27
CA SER A 28 78.90 -7.26 -38.84
C SER A 28 77.58 -7.83 -38.32
N ASP A 29 77.55 -9.15 -38.26
CA ASP A 29 76.95 -10.07 -37.28
C ASP A 29 75.50 -9.90 -36.78
N ASP A 30 74.80 -11.04 -36.84
CA ASP A 30 73.47 -11.42 -36.35
C ASP A 30 72.23 -10.94 -37.12
N ASP A 31 72.09 -11.45 -38.35
CA ASP A 31 70.80 -11.64 -39.02
C ASP A 31 69.95 -12.67 -38.24
N VAL A 32 69.25 -12.24 -37.19
CA VAL A 32 67.98 -12.87 -36.85
C VAL A 32 67.06 -12.56 -38.02
N ALA A 33 66.72 -13.57 -38.84
CA ALA A 33 65.71 -13.40 -39.89
C ALA A 33 64.49 -12.69 -39.28
N PRO A 34 63.97 -11.61 -39.89
CA PRO A 34 62.85 -10.87 -39.31
C PRO A 34 61.70 -11.85 -39.08
N LYS A 35 61.26 -11.97 -37.81
CA LYS A 35 60.11 -12.82 -37.47
C LYS A 35 58.92 -12.37 -38.33
N SER A 36 58.30 -13.30 -39.05
CA SER A 36 57.04 -13.03 -39.74
C SER A 36 55.97 -12.65 -38.71
N ARG A 37 55.01 -11.79 -39.10
CA ARG A 37 53.91 -11.35 -38.23
C ARG A 37 52.56 -11.54 -38.90
N VAL A 38 51.57 -11.96 -38.12
CA VAL A 38 50.18 -12.18 -38.54
C VAL A 38 49.28 -11.30 -37.69
N ALA A 39 48.29 -10.63 -38.29
CA ALA A 39 47.30 -9.87 -37.52
C ALA A 39 46.35 -10.84 -36.81
N ALA A 40 46.06 -10.60 -35.53
CA ALA A 40 45.06 -11.38 -34.80
C ALA A 40 43.64 -10.97 -35.23
N ASN A 41 42.76 -11.94 -35.40
CA ASN A 41 41.33 -11.72 -35.63
C ASN A 41 40.58 -12.01 -34.33
N PHE A 42 39.79 -11.07 -33.84
CA PHE A 42 39.10 -11.22 -32.55
C PHE A 42 37.60 -11.44 -32.72
N PHE A 43 37.06 -12.31 -31.86
CA PHE A 43 35.64 -12.63 -31.77
C PHE A 43 35.20 -12.52 -30.30
N GLY A 44 34.34 -11.57 -29.98
CA GLY A 44 33.79 -11.35 -28.65
C GLY A 44 32.46 -12.08 -28.45
N ASN A 45 32.40 -13.00 -27.50
CA ASN A 45 31.18 -13.66 -27.06
C ASN A 45 30.86 -13.26 -25.62
N VAL A 46 29.58 -13.01 -25.29
CA VAL A 46 29.15 -12.72 -23.91
C VAL A 46 28.39 -13.91 -23.33
N ILE A 47 28.65 -14.25 -22.07
CA ILE A 47 27.83 -15.23 -21.33
C ILE A 47 26.51 -14.54 -20.94
N SER A 48 25.44 -14.86 -21.68
CA SER A 48 24.11 -14.19 -21.76
C SER A 48 23.24 -14.12 -20.49
N ALA A 49 23.78 -14.13 -19.28
CA ALA A 49 22.94 -14.24 -18.06
C ALA A 49 22.36 -12.91 -17.54
N THR A 50 22.81 -11.73 -18.00
CA THR A 50 22.57 -10.47 -17.26
C THR A 50 22.35 -9.20 -18.11
N ARG A 51 22.14 -9.28 -19.44
CA ARG A 51 21.74 -8.09 -20.24
C ARG A 51 20.21 -7.99 -20.35
N LEU A 52 19.67 -6.79 -20.16
CA LEU A 52 18.23 -6.48 -20.12
C LEU A 52 17.52 -6.62 -21.51
N ASP A 53 18.27 -6.67 -22.60
CA ASP A 53 17.82 -6.56 -24.00
C ASP A 53 17.98 -7.85 -24.83
N GLY A 54 18.66 -8.89 -24.32
CA GLY A 54 18.76 -10.20 -24.98
C GLY A 54 19.67 -10.26 -26.21
N THR A 55 20.38 -9.18 -26.56
CA THR A 55 21.45 -9.17 -27.57
C THR A 55 22.82 -9.10 -26.90
N ALA A 56 23.79 -9.90 -27.36
CA ALA A 56 25.11 -9.96 -26.71
C ALA A 56 25.94 -8.67 -26.87
N TRP A 57 25.81 -7.97 -28.00
CA TRP A 57 26.51 -6.71 -28.33
C TRP A 57 25.61 -5.79 -29.14
N GLU A 58 25.75 -4.49 -28.93
CA GLU A 58 25.06 -3.42 -29.66
C GLU A 58 26.00 -2.66 -30.59
N VAL A 59 25.43 -1.97 -31.59
CA VAL A 59 26.21 -1.13 -32.49
C VAL A 59 26.83 0.02 -31.69
N GLY A 60 28.15 0.12 -31.70
CA GLY A 60 28.89 1.13 -30.94
C GLY A 60 29.54 0.60 -29.67
N ASP A 61 29.33 -0.68 -29.32
CA ASP A 61 30.09 -1.31 -28.24
C ASP A 61 31.58 -1.39 -28.59
N GLU A 62 32.43 -0.91 -27.67
CA GLU A 62 33.89 -0.89 -27.80
C GLU A 62 34.53 -1.65 -26.63
N ILE A 63 35.55 -2.44 -26.92
CA ILE A 63 36.36 -3.18 -25.93
C ILE A 63 37.82 -2.71 -25.97
N GLY A 64 38.49 -2.80 -24.82
CA GLY A 64 39.93 -2.59 -24.72
C GLY A 64 40.67 -3.91 -24.67
N LEU A 65 41.67 -4.07 -25.55
CA LEU A 65 42.50 -5.26 -25.64
C LEU A 65 43.94 -4.99 -25.22
N PHE A 66 44.51 -5.94 -24.47
CA PHE A 66 45.90 -5.95 -24.06
C PHE A 66 46.59 -7.23 -24.53
N GLN A 67 47.84 -7.12 -24.95
CA GLN A 67 48.68 -8.25 -25.36
C GLN A 67 49.95 -8.31 -24.52
N TRP A 68 50.24 -9.48 -23.95
CA TRP A 68 51.53 -9.77 -23.32
C TRP A 68 52.03 -11.17 -23.67
N GLN A 69 53.32 -11.42 -23.43
CA GLN A 69 53.91 -12.74 -23.62
C GLN A 69 53.19 -13.76 -22.73
N GLN A 70 52.97 -14.98 -23.21
CA GLN A 70 52.37 -16.02 -22.38
C GLN A 70 53.18 -16.21 -21.09
N ASP A 71 52.47 -16.35 -19.96
CA ASP A 71 53.03 -16.43 -18.60
C ASP A 71 53.80 -15.17 -18.14
N GLY A 72 53.79 -14.10 -18.93
CA GLY A 72 54.33 -12.78 -18.59
C GLY A 72 53.33 -11.88 -17.85
N HIS A 73 53.76 -10.67 -17.51
CA HIS A 73 52.94 -9.69 -16.79
C HIS A 73 52.39 -8.63 -17.76
N LEU A 74 51.17 -8.15 -17.51
CA LEU A 74 50.57 -7.02 -18.23
C LEU A 74 51.37 -5.71 -18.11
N ALA A 75 52.16 -5.50 -17.05
CA ALA A 75 53.05 -4.34 -16.95
C ALA A 75 54.14 -4.33 -18.07
N ASP A 76 54.41 -5.49 -18.66
CA ASP A 76 55.30 -5.66 -19.81
C ASP A 76 54.50 -5.82 -21.12
N ALA A 77 53.28 -5.28 -21.17
CA ALA A 77 52.41 -5.38 -22.33
C ALA A 77 53.12 -4.89 -23.60
N LEU A 78 53.01 -5.70 -24.64
CA LEU A 78 53.52 -5.39 -25.97
C LEU A 78 52.58 -4.44 -26.70
N THR A 79 51.34 -4.39 -26.28
CA THR A 79 50.30 -3.48 -26.74
C THR A 79 49.31 -3.29 -25.60
N SER A 80 49.01 -2.03 -25.28
CA SER A 80 48.19 -1.64 -24.12
C SER A 80 46.92 -0.95 -24.57
N ASN A 81 45.79 -1.38 -23.99
CA ASN A 81 44.47 -0.80 -24.13
C ASN A 81 44.08 -0.40 -25.57
N THR A 82 44.29 -1.29 -26.53
CA THR A 82 43.92 -1.04 -27.93
C THR A 82 42.43 -1.21 -28.10
N ARG A 83 41.79 -0.20 -28.66
CA ARG A 83 40.35 -0.16 -28.88
C ARG A 83 39.94 -1.06 -30.04
N TYR A 84 38.92 -1.87 -29.82
CA TYR A 84 38.23 -2.63 -30.87
C TYR A 84 36.72 -2.38 -30.75
N ALA A 85 36.06 -2.09 -31.86
CA ALA A 85 34.61 -2.10 -31.95
C ALA A 85 34.12 -3.54 -32.09
N VAL A 86 33.03 -3.90 -31.41
CA VAL A 86 32.41 -5.23 -31.47
C VAL A 86 31.11 -5.13 -32.25
N ASN A 87 31.00 -5.90 -33.33
CA ASN A 87 29.78 -5.96 -34.13
C ASN A 87 28.73 -6.87 -33.45
N THR A 88 27.48 -6.74 -33.88
CA THR A 88 26.35 -7.52 -33.35
C THR A 88 26.49 -9.04 -33.58
N ASP A 89 27.32 -9.46 -34.55
CA ASP A 89 27.66 -10.86 -34.80
C ASP A 89 28.86 -11.36 -33.97
N GLY A 90 29.40 -10.52 -33.09
CA GLY A 90 30.56 -10.80 -32.23
C GLY A 90 31.91 -10.62 -32.90
N THR A 91 31.98 -10.27 -34.20
CA THR A 91 33.26 -9.96 -34.85
C THR A 91 33.81 -8.63 -34.36
N CYS A 92 35.13 -8.55 -34.17
CA CYS A 92 35.77 -7.32 -33.70
C CYS A 92 36.61 -6.66 -34.80
N SER A 93 36.54 -5.34 -34.90
CA SER A 93 37.38 -4.54 -35.80
C SER A 93 38.15 -3.48 -35.02
N VAL A 94 39.38 -3.21 -35.44
CA VAL A 94 40.24 -2.18 -34.81
C VAL A 94 39.50 -0.84 -34.81
N GLY A 95 39.49 -0.16 -33.66
CA GLY A 95 38.88 1.14 -33.51
C GLY A 95 39.65 2.25 -34.23
N ASP A 96 38.98 3.38 -34.47
CA ASP A 96 39.57 4.53 -35.15
C ASP A 96 40.79 5.08 -34.39
N GLY A 97 41.91 5.23 -35.09
CA GLY A 97 43.16 5.76 -34.55
C GLY A 97 44.09 4.72 -33.92
N ASP A 98 43.64 3.47 -33.77
CA ASP A 98 44.43 2.36 -33.24
C ASP A 98 44.99 1.44 -34.34
N SER A 99 45.96 0.59 -33.97
CA SER A 99 46.60 -0.39 -34.86
C SER A 99 46.22 -1.81 -34.47
N ALA A 100 46.09 -2.70 -35.46
CA ALA A 100 45.82 -4.11 -35.20
C ALA A 100 46.91 -4.74 -34.31
N ILE A 101 46.48 -5.64 -33.40
CA ILE A 101 47.40 -6.47 -32.62
C ILE A 101 48.04 -7.52 -33.54
N PHE A 102 49.37 -7.59 -33.53
CA PHE A 102 50.15 -8.52 -34.35
C PHE A 102 50.80 -9.62 -33.50
N LEU A 103 50.80 -10.83 -34.04
CA LEU A 103 51.41 -12.03 -33.45
C LEU A 103 52.70 -12.34 -34.21
N LEU A 104 53.83 -12.46 -33.52
CA LEU A 104 55.10 -12.86 -34.14
C LEU A 104 55.21 -14.38 -34.21
N SER A 105 55.80 -14.91 -35.29
CA SER A 105 56.13 -16.33 -35.41
C SER A 105 56.94 -16.84 -34.21
N ASP A 106 56.68 -18.08 -33.82
CA ASP A 106 57.32 -18.78 -32.69
C ASP A 106 57.16 -18.08 -31.33
N SER A 107 56.08 -17.29 -31.15
CA SER A 107 55.74 -16.64 -29.88
C SER A 107 54.33 -17.06 -29.44
N LEU A 108 54.13 -17.15 -28.14
CA LEU A 108 52.82 -17.38 -27.53
C LEU A 108 52.43 -16.16 -26.70
N TYR A 109 51.16 -15.78 -26.79
CA TYR A 109 50.63 -14.59 -26.14
C TYR A 109 49.44 -14.92 -25.25
N THR A 110 49.23 -14.05 -24.27
CA THR A 110 47.95 -13.90 -23.58
C THR A 110 47.32 -12.61 -24.05
N ILE A 111 46.03 -12.67 -24.38
CA ILE A 111 45.20 -11.52 -24.70
C ILE A 111 44.17 -11.36 -23.59
N THR A 112 44.12 -10.18 -22.99
CA THR A 112 43.01 -9.77 -22.12
C THR A 112 42.11 -8.81 -22.87
N GLY A 113 40.80 -8.98 -22.74
CA GLY A 113 39.80 -8.03 -23.17
C GLY A 113 38.89 -7.60 -22.04
N TYR A 114 38.46 -6.34 -22.07
CA TYR A 114 37.43 -5.82 -21.16
C TYR A 114 36.45 -4.86 -21.87
N TYR A 115 35.27 -4.70 -21.28
CA TYR A 115 34.21 -3.78 -21.71
C TYR A 115 33.65 -3.02 -20.49
N PRO A 116 33.18 -1.77 -20.63
CA PRO A 116 33.32 -0.94 -21.81
C PRO A 116 34.74 -0.40 -21.96
N PHE A 117 35.16 -0.13 -23.21
CA PHE A 117 36.42 0.55 -23.47
C PHE A 117 36.43 1.93 -22.80
N THR A 118 37.53 2.23 -22.12
CA THR A 118 37.76 3.56 -21.58
C THR A 118 39.24 3.84 -21.36
N VAL A 119 39.58 5.12 -21.32
CA VAL A 119 40.92 5.64 -21.01
C VAL A 119 41.02 6.31 -19.64
N ASN A 120 39.89 6.78 -19.07
CA ASN A 120 39.92 7.60 -17.85
C ASN A 120 39.82 6.77 -16.57
N GLU A 121 39.21 5.59 -16.65
CA GLU A 121 38.99 4.68 -15.52
C GLU A 121 40.08 3.59 -15.44
N ILE A 122 41.15 3.69 -16.23
CA ILE A 122 42.33 2.84 -16.12
C ILE A 122 43.47 3.59 -15.45
N GLU A 123 43.90 3.08 -14.29
CA GLU A 123 45.13 3.49 -13.60
C GLU A 123 46.23 2.44 -13.75
N ASP A 124 47.50 2.87 -13.62
CA ASP A 124 48.69 2.01 -13.69
C ASP A 124 48.66 1.02 -14.88
N ASP A 125 48.15 1.50 -16.02
CA ASP A 125 47.98 0.82 -17.30
C ASP A 125 47.22 -0.53 -17.26
N SER A 126 46.53 -0.86 -16.15
CA SER A 126 45.95 -2.19 -15.96
C SER A 126 44.84 -2.32 -14.90
N ILE A 127 44.53 -1.26 -14.16
CA ILE A 127 43.54 -1.31 -13.08
C ILE A 127 42.30 -0.52 -13.48
N TYR A 128 41.19 -1.22 -13.69
CA TYR A 128 39.88 -0.60 -13.95
C TYR A 128 39.25 -0.16 -12.63
N GLN A 129 38.94 1.12 -12.48
CA GLN A 129 38.46 1.72 -11.24
C GLN A 129 36.99 2.14 -11.33
N ILE A 130 36.22 1.84 -10.28
CA ILE A 130 34.91 2.47 -10.04
C ILE A 130 34.97 3.14 -8.68
N SER A 131 34.92 4.46 -8.67
CA SER A 131 34.96 5.27 -7.45
C SER A 131 33.60 5.72 -6.95
N ASP A 132 32.59 5.76 -7.81
CA ASP A 132 31.24 6.22 -7.48
C ASP A 132 30.16 5.48 -8.26
N TRP A 133 29.43 4.62 -7.55
CA TRP A 133 28.36 3.79 -8.10
C TRP A 133 27.08 4.57 -8.40
N ASN A 134 26.96 5.86 -8.07
CA ASN A 134 25.78 6.67 -8.40
C ASN A 134 25.75 7.17 -9.85
N ARG A 135 26.82 6.97 -10.60
CA ARG A 135 26.91 7.38 -12.02
C ARG A 135 26.33 6.33 -12.98
N GLN A 136 25.41 5.48 -12.52
CA GLN A 136 24.78 4.40 -13.31
C GLN A 136 24.23 4.88 -14.66
N ASN A 137 23.70 6.11 -14.69
CA ASN A 137 23.09 6.72 -15.89
C ASN A 137 24.12 7.42 -16.81
N GLU A 138 25.35 7.60 -16.34
CA GLU A 138 26.42 8.29 -17.09
C GLU A 138 27.44 7.32 -17.69
N LEU A 139 27.64 6.18 -17.03
CA LEU A 139 28.65 5.20 -17.36
C LEU A 139 27.99 3.82 -17.47
N ASN A 140 28.27 3.09 -18.56
CA ASN A 140 27.89 1.69 -18.64
C ASN A 140 28.78 0.88 -17.69
N TYR A 141 28.39 0.75 -16.42
CA TYR A 141 29.17 0.05 -15.41
C TYR A 141 29.15 -1.47 -15.56
N ASP A 142 28.61 -2.02 -16.64
CA ASP A 142 28.59 -3.46 -16.90
C ASP A 142 29.98 -4.00 -17.29
N LEU A 143 30.89 -4.08 -16.32
CA LEU A 143 32.25 -4.55 -16.56
C LEU A 143 32.25 -6.02 -17.01
N LEU A 144 32.62 -6.23 -18.27
CA LEU A 144 32.87 -7.55 -18.81
C LEU A 144 34.37 -7.79 -18.92
N PHE A 145 34.80 -9.03 -18.68
CA PHE A 145 36.21 -9.40 -18.79
C PHE A 145 36.40 -10.81 -19.35
N ALA A 146 37.37 -10.94 -20.26
CA ALA A 146 37.78 -12.17 -20.93
C ALA A 146 39.32 -12.26 -21.01
N GLN A 147 39.83 -13.49 -21.02
CA GLN A 147 41.25 -13.75 -21.27
C GLN A 147 41.41 -14.99 -22.17
N ALA A 148 42.32 -14.90 -23.14
CA ALA A 148 42.70 -16.00 -24.02
C ALA A 148 44.22 -16.21 -23.94
N THR A 149 44.64 -17.44 -23.66
CA THR A 149 46.06 -17.84 -23.56
C THR A 149 46.45 -18.74 -24.72
N GLY A 150 47.75 -18.87 -25.02
CA GLY A 150 48.22 -19.75 -26.11
C GLY A 150 47.98 -19.17 -27.50
N VAL A 151 47.71 -17.86 -27.60
CA VAL A 151 47.48 -17.17 -28.86
C VAL A 151 48.80 -17.10 -29.64
N SER A 152 48.78 -17.46 -30.93
CA SER A 152 50.00 -17.54 -31.75
C SER A 152 49.73 -17.19 -33.21
N ALA A 153 50.79 -16.92 -33.97
CA ALA A 153 50.68 -16.65 -35.40
C ALA A 153 50.12 -17.84 -36.21
N ASP A 154 50.21 -19.07 -35.69
CA ASP A 154 49.67 -20.29 -36.32
C ASP A 154 48.17 -20.51 -36.02
N ALA A 155 47.65 -19.82 -35.00
CA ALA A 155 46.23 -19.81 -34.64
C ALA A 155 45.80 -18.36 -34.33
N PRO A 156 45.67 -17.50 -35.36
CA PRO A 156 45.46 -16.06 -35.19
C PRO A 156 44.00 -15.67 -34.88
N ASP A 157 43.06 -16.61 -34.99
CA ASP A 157 41.65 -16.40 -34.65
C ASP A 157 41.45 -16.58 -33.14
N VAL A 158 41.13 -15.50 -32.44
CA VAL A 158 41.06 -15.44 -30.97
C VAL A 158 39.62 -15.20 -30.54
N THR A 159 39.02 -16.18 -29.86
CA THR A 159 37.72 -16.02 -29.22
C THR A 159 37.88 -15.57 -27.77
N LEU A 160 37.26 -14.44 -27.44
CA LEU A 160 37.18 -13.90 -26.09
C LEU A 160 35.77 -14.16 -25.55
N THR A 161 35.67 -14.97 -24.49
CA THR A 161 34.40 -15.23 -23.82
C THR A 161 34.29 -14.36 -22.58
N PHE A 162 33.54 -13.27 -22.71
CA PHE A 162 33.33 -12.24 -21.72
C PHE A 162 32.33 -12.70 -20.64
N ALA A 163 32.74 -12.51 -19.38
CA ALA A 163 31.88 -12.71 -18.23
C ALA A 163 31.74 -11.40 -17.45
N HIS A 164 30.52 -11.14 -16.98
CA HIS A 164 30.18 -10.02 -16.10
C HIS A 164 30.94 -10.15 -14.77
N ARG A 165 31.53 -9.04 -14.32
CA ARG A 165 32.33 -9.00 -13.08
C ARG A 165 31.62 -8.35 -11.90
N PHE A 166 30.48 -7.72 -12.16
CA PHE A 166 29.57 -7.21 -11.14
C PHE A 166 28.25 -7.99 -11.15
N CYS A 167 27.29 -7.54 -10.35
CA CYS A 167 25.96 -8.14 -10.27
C CYS A 167 24.87 -7.11 -10.57
N LEU A 168 23.74 -7.59 -11.08
CA LEU A 168 22.57 -6.79 -11.39
C LEU A 168 21.51 -6.96 -10.30
N LEU A 169 21.07 -5.87 -9.69
CA LEU A 169 19.91 -5.84 -8.83
C LEU A 169 18.71 -5.36 -9.64
N MET A 170 17.61 -6.11 -9.60
CA MET A 170 16.34 -5.76 -10.25
C MET A 170 15.22 -5.80 -9.22
N LEU A 171 14.49 -4.72 -9.08
CA LEU A 171 13.36 -4.58 -8.17
C LEU A 171 12.10 -4.43 -9.01
N ASN A 172 11.15 -5.35 -8.84
CA ASN A 172 9.80 -5.21 -9.37
C ASN A 172 8.93 -4.64 -8.26
N ILE A 173 8.40 -3.45 -8.45
CA ILE A 173 7.67 -2.70 -7.45
C ILE A 173 6.22 -2.58 -7.91
N VAL A 174 5.31 -3.10 -7.09
CA VAL A 174 3.88 -3.04 -7.32
C VAL A 174 3.24 -2.31 -6.15
N VAL A 175 2.42 -1.32 -6.47
CA VAL A 175 1.49 -0.73 -5.52
C VAL A 175 0.17 -1.45 -5.69
N ASP A 176 -0.27 -2.15 -4.64
CA ASP A 176 -1.58 -2.80 -4.65
C ASP A 176 -2.66 -1.73 -4.74
N ALA A 177 -3.68 -1.96 -5.56
CA ALA A 177 -4.88 -1.12 -5.66
C ALA A 177 -5.58 -0.94 -4.30
N SER A 178 -5.33 -1.86 -3.38
CA SER A 178 -5.81 -1.84 -2.01
C SER A 178 -5.05 -0.87 -1.10
N SER A 179 -3.95 -0.28 -1.53
CA SER A 179 -3.12 0.58 -0.70
C SER A 179 -3.59 2.03 -0.62
N SER A 180 -3.36 2.69 0.53
CA SER A 180 -3.52 4.14 0.69
C SER A 180 -2.52 4.96 -0.16
N ILE A 181 -1.67 4.26 -0.91
CA ILE A 181 -0.65 4.73 -1.82
C ILE A 181 -1.31 4.72 -3.22
N THR A 182 -1.66 5.90 -3.76
CA THR A 182 -2.33 6.02 -5.06
C THR A 182 -1.36 5.79 -6.22
N ALA A 183 -1.83 5.60 -7.45
CA ALA A 183 -0.97 5.54 -8.64
C ALA A 183 -0.03 6.77 -8.78
N ASP A 184 -0.50 7.96 -8.36
CA ASP A 184 0.31 9.18 -8.32
C ASP A 184 1.50 9.13 -7.34
N SER A 185 1.54 8.14 -6.44
CA SER A 185 2.60 8.03 -5.42
C SER A 185 3.92 7.47 -5.96
N LEU A 186 3.89 6.76 -7.09
CA LEU A 186 5.10 6.29 -7.77
C LEU A 186 5.78 7.41 -8.55
N ALA A 187 5.04 8.48 -8.89
CA ALA A 187 5.64 9.69 -9.40
C ALA A 187 6.66 10.18 -8.36
N GLU A 188 7.92 10.35 -8.77
CA GLU A 188 9.04 10.72 -7.89
C GLU A 188 9.44 9.66 -6.84
N LEU A 189 9.05 8.38 -6.99
CA LEU A 189 9.61 7.30 -6.17
C LEU A 189 11.13 7.30 -6.30
N THR A 190 11.82 7.36 -5.16
CA THR A 190 13.26 7.16 -5.09
C THR A 190 13.59 5.89 -4.31
N VAL A 191 14.60 5.17 -4.79
CA VAL A 191 15.09 3.95 -4.14
C VAL A 191 16.58 4.09 -3.87
N THR A 192 17.01 3.77 -2.66
CA THR A 192 18.44 3.74 -2.30
C THR A 192 18.83 2.42 -1.66
N LEU A 193 20.06 1.97 -1.91
CA LEU A 193 20.67 0.79 -1.31
C LEU A 193 21.84 1.21 -0.42
N SER A 194 21.73 0.97 0.88
CA SER A 194 22.77 1.36 1.84
C SER A 194 24.03 0.50 1.78
N GLY A 195 25.17 1.13 2.09
CA GLY A 195 26.44 0.43 2.31
C GLY A 195 27.05 -0.20 1.07
N LYS A 196 26.66 0.26 -0.13
CA LYS A 196 27.09 -0.34 -1.40
C LYS A 196 27.83 0.59 -2.34
N ASN A 197 27.84 1.90 -2.10
CA ASN A 197 28.71 2.80 -2.84
C ASN A 197 30.14 2.71 -2.29
N ILE A 198 30.79 1.57 -2.55
CA ILE A 198 32.14 1.22 -2.11
C ILE A 198 33.04 1.25 -3.34
N PRO A 199 34.11 2.06 -3.37
CA PRO A 199 35.03 2.05 -4.49
C PRO A 199 35.65 0.66 -4.71
N VAL A 200 35.65 0.21 -5.96
CA VAL A 200 36.25 -1.07 -6.36
C VAL A 200 37.30 -0.85 -7.45
N SER A 201 38.31 -1.72 -7.42
CA SER A 201 39.34 -1.80 -8.45
C SER A 201 39.36 -3.22 -9.01
N PHE A 202 39.42 -3.34 -10.33
CA PHE A 202 39.49 -4.61 -11.03
C PHE A 202 40.80 -4.70 -11.80
N ASN A 203 41.60 -5.70 -11.48
CA ASN A 203 42.92 -5.89 -12.06
C ASN A 203 42.79 -6.67 -13.37
N LEU A 204 43.03 -6.01 -14.51
CA LEU A 204 42.90 -6.59 -15.85
C LEU A 204 43.95 -7.66 -16.16
N HIS A 205 45.02 -7.75 -15.36
CA HIS A 205 46.01 -8.81 -15.51
C HIS A 205 45.52 -10.14 -14.91
N SER A 206 45.09 -10.10 -13.65
CA SER A 206 44.73 -11.27 -12.84
C SER A 206 43.24 -11.61 -12.90
N GLY A 207 42.39 -10.67 -13.31
CA GLY A 207 40.94 -10.78 -13.23
C GLY A 207 40.40 -10.68 -11.79
N ALA A 208 41.18 -10.16 -10.85
CA ALA A 208 40.82 -10.05 -9.44
C ALA A 208 40.15 -8.69 -9.13
N LEU A 209 39.13 -8.72 -8.28
CA LEU A 209 38.44 -7.55 -7.75
C LEU A 209 39.00 -7.21 -6.35
N THR A 210 39.17 -5.92 -6.05
CA THR A 210 39.63 -5.43 -4.74
C THR A 210 38.73 -4.26 -4.30
N TYR A 211 38.35 -4.27 -3.03
CA TYR A 211 37.41 -3.33 -2.44
C TYR A 211 38.14 -2.33 -1.53
N ASN A 212 37.81 -1.05 -1.66
CA ASN A 212 38.34 -0.01 -0.79
C ASN A 212 37.34 0.39 0.29
N TYR A 213 37.35 -0.36 1.40
CA TYR A 213 36.48 -0.11 2.56
C TYR A 213 36.94 1.05 3.46
N ALA A 214 38.05 1.74 3.15
CA ALA A 214 38.53 2.86 3.95
C ALA A 214 37.61 4.10 3.88
N THR A 215 36.77 4.16 2.84
CA THR A 215 35.69 5.13 2.69
C THR A 215 34.41 4.50 3.22
N VAL A 216 33.69 5.17 4.14
CA VAL A 216 32.38 4.67 4.60
C VAL A 216 31.48 4.52 3.38
N GLY A 217 31.05 3.28 3.09
CA GLY A 217 30.24 2.97 1.92
C GLY A 217 28.97 3.81 1.92
N GLY A 218 28.84 4.70 0.93
CA GLY A 218 27.66 5.52 0.76
C GLY A 218 26.45 4.71 0.30
N ASN A 219 25.32 5.38 0.16
CA ASN A 219 24.15 4.79 -0.47
C ASN A 219 24.34 4.83 -1.99
N ILE A 220 23.86 3.77 -2.66
CA ILE A 220 23.63 3.78 -4.10
C ILE A 220 22.21 4.28 -4.35
N ASP A 221 22.05 5.27 -5.20
CA ASP A 221 20.77 5.63 -5.80
C ASP A 221 20.45 4.57 -6.86
N VAL A 222 19.32 3.89 -6.72
CA VAL A 222 18.87 2.85 -7.64
C VAL A 222 17.90 3.52 -8.62
N PRO A 223 18.29 3.71 -9.92
CA PRO A 223 17.41 4.25 -10.94
C PRO A 223 16.05 3.55 -10.96
N VAL A 224 14.99 4.35 -11.01
CA VAL A 224 13.60 3.88 -11.07
C VAL A 224 13.04 4.25 -12.45
N GLU A 225 12.44 3.27 -13.10
CA GLU A 225 11.66 3.42 -14.33
C GLU A 225 10.20 3.07 -14.03
N ILE A 226 9.31 4.03 -14.26
CA ILE A 226 7.88 3.89 -14.00
C ILE A 226 7.22 3.42 -15.30
N ASP A 227 6.32 2.45 -15.21
CA ASP A 227 5.50 2.06 -16.35
C ASP A 227 4.43 3.14 -16.59
N GLU A 228 4.58 3.92 -17.66
CA GLU A 228 3.65 4.99 -18.03
C GLU A 228 2.25 4.45 -18.40
N ASP A 229 2.16 3.20 -18.87
CA ASP A 229 0.88 2.54 -19.19
C ASP A 229 0.22 1.94 -17.94
N THR A 230 1.00 1.62 -16.90
CA THR A 230 0.50 1.13 -15.61
C THR A 230 1.12 1.88 -14.41
N PRO A 231 0.56 3.03 -13.99
CA PRO A 231 1.16 3.89 -12.95
C PRO A 231 1.10 3.31 -11.53
N THR A 232 0.80 2.02 -11.38
CA THR A 232 0.89 1.24 -10.15
C THR A 232 2.10 0.29 -10.14
N GLN A 233 2.90 0.29 -11.21
CA GLN A 233 4.09 -0.53 -11.35
C GLN A 233 5.32 0.32 -11.66
N ALA A 234 6.43 -0.03 -11.03
CA ALA A 234 7.74 0.52 -11.34
C ALA A 234 8.77 -0.61 -11.34
N THR A 235 9.80 -0.45 -12.14
CA THR A 235 11.02 -1.26 -12.06
C THR A 235 12.15 -0.38 -11.56
N ALA A 236 13.07 -0.94 -10.79
CA ALA A 236 14.28 -0.24 -10.40
C ALA A 236 15.47 -1.16 -10.55
N SER A 237 16.56 -0.68 -11.14
CA SER A 237 17.73 -1.51 -11.41
C SER A 237 19.04 -0.80 -11.16
N ALA A 238 20.04 -1.55 -10.69
CA ALA A 238 21.39 -1.03 -10.49
C ALA A 238 22.42 -2.15 -10.66
N ILE A 239 23.56 -1.82 -11.26
CA ILE A 239 24.75 -2.68 -11.24
C ILE A 239 25.50 -2.36 -9.94
N VAL A 240 25.83 -3.38 -9.16
CA VAL A 240 26.51 -3.20 -7.87
C VAL A 240 27.69 -4.16 -7.70
N ALA A 241 28.62 -3.76 -6.84
CA ALA A 241 29.75 -4.61 -6.50
C ALA A 241 29.28 -5.94 -5.87
N PRO A 242 29.88 -7.09 -6.22
CA PRO A 242 29.65 -8.35 -5.53
C PRO A 242 30.01 -8.25 -4.04
N ASP A 243 29.50 -9.17 -3.22
CA ASP A 243 29.87 -9.28 -1.81
C ASP A 243 31.18 -10.05 -1.63
N GLU A 244 32.04 -9.58 -0.72
CA GLU A 244 33.07 -10.46 -0.13
C GLU A 244 32.46 -11.26 1.02
N ALA A 245 32.84 -12.53 1.13
CA ALA A 245 32.37 -13.39 2.21
C ALA A 245 32.76 -12.81 3.57
N ASN A 246 31.78 -12.70 4.49
CA ASN A 246 31.92 -12.18 5.86
C ASN A 246 32.14 -10.66 6.01
N THR A 247 31.93 -9.84 4.97
CA THR A 247 32.00 -8.37 5.05
C THR A 247 30.63 -7.69 4.93
N VAL A 248 29.55 -8.46 4.81
CA VAL A 248 28.19 -7.94 4.59
C VAL A 248 27.57 -7.47 5.92
N SER A 249 27.42 -6.16 6.08
CA SER A 249 26.63 -5.55 7.16
C SER A 249 25.54 -4.63 6.59
N ASP A 250 24.35 -4.65 7.20
CA ASP A 250 23.26 -3.67 7.11
C ASP A 250 22.98 -3.07 5.72
N ARG A 251 22.75 -3.94 4.74
CA ARG A 251 22.21 -3.55 3.43
C ARG A 251 20.71 -3.36 3.54
N VAL A 252 20.26 -2.14 3.31
CA VAL A 252 18.87 -1.73 3.42
C VAL A 252 18.47 -1.05 2.12
N LEU A 253 17.41 -1.56 1.51
CA LEU A 253 16.67 -0.86 0.47
C LEU A 253 15.73 0.13 1.14
N THR A 254 15.79 1.40 0.74
CA THR A 254 14.90 2.46 1.24
C THR A 254 14.10 3.01 0.07
N PHE A 255 12.78 2.92 0.17
CA PHE A 255 11.81 3.43 -0.80
C PHE A 255 11.19 4.70 -0.23
N THR A 256 11.35 5.83 -0.94
CA THR A 256 10.79 7.12 -0.54
C THR A 256 9.83 7.61 -1.60
N PHE A 257 8.56 7.74 -1.24
CA PHE A 257 7.48 8.19 -2.12
C PHE A 257 7.36 9.71 -2.11
N ALA A 258 6.75 10.33 -3.13
CA ALA A 258 6.54 11.79 -3.20
C ALA A 258 5.81 12.38 -1.98
N SER A 259 4.96 11.57 -1.33
CA SER A 259 4.28 11.94 -0.09
C SER A 259 5.21 12.16 1.12
N GLY A 260 6.49 11.80 1.00
CA GLY A 260 7.45 11.74 2.10
C GLY A 260 7.37 10.44 2.92
N ARG A 261 6.52 9.48 2.53
CA ARG A 261 6.43 8.16 3.18
C ARG A 261 7.69 7.36 2.85
N VAL A 262 8.28 6.72 3.86
CA VAL A 262 9.51 5.93 3.76
C VAL A 262 9.23 4.49 4.16
N HIS A 263 9.65 3.54 3.33
CA HIS A 263 9.65 2.11 3.63
C HIS A 263 11.05 1.55 3.50
N THR A 264 11.39 0.56 4.33
CA THR A 264 12.70 -0.08 4.30
C THR A 264 12.59 -1.59 4.21
N TYR A 265 13.54 -2.22 3.52
CA TYR A 265 13.72 -3.65 3.48
C TYR A 265 15.18 -4.01 3.73
N THR A 266 15.44 -4.80 4.78
CA THR A 266 16.80 -5.27 5.09
C THR A 266 17.10 -6.52 4.28
N ILE A 267 18.12 -6.45 3.41
CA ILE A 267 18.55 -7.60 2.63
C ILE A 267 19.23 -8.60 3.56
N PRO A 268 18.76 -9.87 3.61
CA PRO A 268 19.34 -10.88 4.49
C PRO A 268 20.85 -11.05 4.27
N ALA A 269 21.61 -11.18 5.36
CA ALA A 269 23.07 -11.32 5.31
C ALA A 269 23.55 -12.60 4.59
N ASN A 270 22.69 -13.62 4.52
CA ASN A 270 22.96 -14.87 3.80
C ASN A 270 22.70 -14.78 2.29
N LEU A 271 22.07 -13.71 1.79
CA LEU A 271 21.89 -13.49 0.36
C LEU A 271 23.12 -12.75 -0.18
N LEU A 272 24.16 -13.49 -0.55
CA LEU A 272 25.37 -12.90 -1.12
C LEU A 272 25.14 -12.53 -2.59
N PHE A 273 25.57 -11.32 -2.97
CA PHE A 273 25.64 -10.85 -4.34
C PHE A 273 26.91 -11.38 -4.99
N GLU A 274 26.76 -12.24 -6.00
CA GLU A 274 27.86 -12.92 -6.67
C GLU A 274 28.10 -12.31 -8.05
N ALA A 275 29.37 -12.27 -8.47
CA ALA A 275 29.75 -11.76 -9.79
C ALA A 275 29.02 -12.52 -10.92
N GLY A 276 28.49 -11.77 -11.88
CA GLY A 276 27.77 -12.29 -13.04
C GLY A 276 26.40 -12.88 -12.75
N LYS A 277 25.79 -12.53 -11.61
CA LYS A 277 24.41 -12.90 -11.26
C LYS A 277 23.48 -11.69 -11.30
N ALA A 278 22.22 -11.97 -11.62
CA ALA A 278 21.11 -11.05 -11.42
C ALA A 278 20.29 -11.49 -10.21
N TYR A 279 19.82 -10.51 -9.43
CA TYR A 279 19.00 -10.69 -8.25
C TYR A 279 17.69 -9.94 -8.45
N GLU A 280 16.62 -10.71 -8.66
CA GLU A 280 15.27 -10.18 -8.82
C GLU A 280 14.55 -10.20 -7.48
N MET A 281 13.99 -9.05 -7.10
CA MET A 281 13.25 -8.86 -5.86
C MET A 281 11.89 -8.25 -6.14
N ASN A 282 10.84 -8.89 -5.66
CA ASN A 282 9.46 -8.44 -5.86
C ASN A 282 8.95 -7.76 -4.59
N PHE A 283 8.47 -6.53 -4.73
CA PHE A 283 7.88 -5.73 -3.65
C PHE A 283 6.43 -5.41 -3.98
N THR A 284 5.54 -5.68 -3.04
CA THR A 284 4.14 -5.27 -3.11
C THR A 284 3.83 -4.39 -1.90
N PHE A 285 3.50 -3.13 -2.15
CA PHE A 285 3.04 -2.20 -1.12
C PHE A 285 1.53 -2.34 -0.98
N THR A 286 1.09 -2.90 0.16
CA THR A 286 -0.33 -3.07 0.50
C THR A 286 -0.81 -1.98 1.45
N GLY A 287 -2.11 -1.69 1.42
CA GLY A 287 -2.74 -0.84 2.42
C GLY A 287 -2.96 -1.58 3.72
N ASP A 288 -3.05 -0.82 4.79
CA ASP A 288 -3.65 -1.23 6.06
C ASP A 288 -5.19 -1.16 6.03
N HIS A 289 -5.79 -0.72 4.92
CA HIS A 289 -7.24 -0.46 4.73
C HIS A 289 -7.84 0.41 5.84
N ILE A 290 -6.99 1.25 6.45
CA ILE A 290 -7.35 2.20 7.50
C ILE A 290 -7.35 3.61 6.92
N ILE A 291 -8.43 4.34 7.17
CA ILE A 291 -8.52 5.78 6.93
C ILE A 291 -8.71 6.47 8.27
N TYR A 292 -7.92 7.50 8.53
CA TYR A 292 -8.09 8.30 9.74
C TYR A 292 -8.98 9.50 9.48
N VAL A 293 -9.85 9.81 10.44
CA VAL A 293 -10.74 10.98 10.42
C VAL A 293 -10.49 11.83 11.66
N SER A 294 -10.24 13.12 11.47
CA SER A 294 -10.06 14.11 12.56
C SER A 294 -10.30 15.52 12.02
N ALA A 295 -10.91 16.38 12.84
CA ALA A 295 -11.06 17.80 12.54
C ALA A 295 -9.73 18.57 12.67
N ASP A 296 -8.86 18.17 13.60
CA ASP A 296 -7.62 18.88 13.97
C ASP A 296 -6.34 18.15 13.51
N GLY A 297 -6.48 17.04 12.77
CA GLY A 297 -5.39 16.12 12.42
C GLY A 297 -5.22 15.00 13.45
N VAL A 298 -4.48 13.95 13.10
CA VAL A 298 -4.27 12.79 13.99
C VAL A 298 -2.81 12.80 14.42
N GLU A 299 -2.52 12.79 15.72
CA GLU A 299 -1.17 12.49 16.19
C GLU A 299 -1.02 10.96 16.28
N GLY A 300 -0.01 10.40 15.62
CA GLY A 300 0.36 8.99 15.80
C GLY A 300 0.77 8.71 17.25
N ALA A 301 0.83 7.44 17.63
CA ALA A 301 1.21 7.00 18.99
C ALA A 301 2.60 7.50 19.46
N ASP A 302 3.41 8.05 18.56
CA ASP A 302 4.71 8.67 18.80
C ASP A 302 4.68 10.21 18.86
N GLY A 303 3.49 10.83 18.82
CA GLY A 303 3.29 12.29 18.88
C GLY A 303 3.56 13.02 17.56
N ARG A 304 3.52 12.34 16.41
CA ARG A 304 3.69 12.96 15.08
C ARG A 304 2.37 13.06 14.33
N ALA A 305 2.07 14.21 13.74
CA ALA A 305 0.89 14.38 12.90
C ALA A 305 0.90 13.41 11.68
N LEU A 306 -0.12 12.57 11.56
CA LEU A 306 -0.46 11.86 10.33
C LEU A 306 -1.03 12.89 9.35
N ALA A 307 -0.24 13.27 8.35
CA ALA A 307 -0.56 14.29 7.35
C ALA A 307 -1.75 13.93 6.41
N THR A 308 -2.51 12.86 6.71
CA THR A 308 -3.49 12.24 5.81
C THR A 308 -4.90 12.09 6.41
N ALA A 309 -5.16 12.63 7.62
CA ALA A 309 -6.48 12.57 8.22
C ALA A 309 -7.52 13.35 7.39
N LEU A 310 -8.67 12.73 7.14
CA LEU A 310 -9.79 13.36 6.45
C LEU A 310 -10.72 14.05 7.45
N PRO A 311 -11.40 15.15 7.07
CA PRO A 311 -12.15 15.95 8.03
C PRO A 311 -13.47 15.29 8.48
N THR A 312 -14.01 14.34 7.73
CA THR A 312 -15.31 13.71 8.01
C THR A 312 -15.34 12.24 7.59
N VAL A 313 -16.28 11.47 8.14
CA VAL A 313 -16.56 10.11 7.69
C VAL A 313 -17.04 10.11 6.23
N THR A 314 -17.81 11.12 5.81
CA THR A 314 -18.23 11.28 4.39
C THR A 314 -17.04 11.37 3.44
N ALA A 315 -16.00 12.13 3.82
CA ALA A 315 -14.79 12.25 3.02
C ALA A 315 -14.02 10.91 2.98
N ALA A 316 -13.97 10.19 4.10
CA ALA A 316 -13.38 8.86 4.16
C ALA A 316 -14.12 7.84 3.29
N VAL A 317 -15.45 7.80 3.33
CA VAL A 317 -16.27 6.93 2.46
C VAL A 317 -16.08 7.30 0.99
N SER A 318 -16.02 8.59 0.65
CA SER A 318 -15.74 9.04 -0.71
C SER A 318 -14.37 8.55 -1.20
N ARG A 319 -13.37 8.51 -0.32
CA ARG A 319 -12.05 7.96 -0.63
C ARG A 319 -12.09 6.43 -0.80
N ILE A 320 -12.85 5.71 0.02
CA ILE A 320 -13.07 4.26 -0.13
C ILE A 320 -13.66 3.94 -1.52
N ILE A 321 -14.70 4.68 -1.93
CA ILE A 321 -15.33 4.52 -3.25
C ILE A 321 -14.32 4.75 -4.38
N GLN A 322 -13.40 5.70 -4.24
CA GLN A 322 -12.37 5.98 -5.25
C GLN A 322 -11.36 4.83 -5.40
N PHE A 323 -11.10 4.05 -4.35
CA PHE A 323 -10.18 2.91 -4.42
C PHE A 323 -10.73 1.73 -5.24
N GLN A 324 -12.07 1.60 -5.38
CA GLN A 324 -12.69 0.52 -6.17
C GLN A 324 -12.21 -0.88 -5.73
N ASN A 325 -12.05 -1.08 -4.42
CA ASN A 325 -11.40 -2.28 -3.89
C ASN A 325 -12.25 -2.96 -2.79
N PRO A 326 -12.86 -4.13 -3.09
CA PRO A 326 -13.80 -4.81 -2.20
C PRO A 326 -13.09 -5.55 -1.06
N VAL A 327 -12.66 -4.81 -0.05
CA VAL A 327 -12.03 -5.31 1.18
C VAL A 327 -12.73 -4.75 2.42
N ASP A 328 -12.34 -5.24 3.60
CA ASP A 328 -12.82 -4.72 4.87
C ASP A 328 -12.09 -3.41 5.19
N TRP A 329 -12.82 -2.31 5.22
CA TRP A 329 -12.26 -0.99 5.51
C TRP A 329 -12.49 -0.60 6.96
N THR A 330 -11.52 0.10 7.54
CA THR A 330 -11.63 0.71 8.88
C THR A 330 -11.47 2.23 8.79
N ILE A 331 -12.40 2.96 9.38
CA ILE A 331 -12.30 4.40 9.63
C ILE A 331 -12.01 4.60 11.12
N CYS A 332 -10.82 5.13 11.43
CA CYS A 332 -10.42 5.48 12.78
C CYS A 332 -10.70 6.97 13.03
N VAL A 333 -11.69 7.26 13.89
CA VAL A 333 -12.03 8.63 14.31
C VAL A 333 -11.13 9.02 15.48
N SER A 334 -10.51 10.18 15.39
CA SER A 334 -9.61 10.74 16.40
C SER A 334 -10.13 12.10 16.83
N GLY A 335 -10.36 12.28 18.13
CA GLY A 335 -10.85 13.56 18.65
C GLY A 335 -12.33 13.80 18.31
N GLU A 336 -12.75 15.05 18.46
CA GLU A 336 -14.12 15.47 18.16
C GLU A 336 -14.24 15.94 16.71
N VAL A 337 -15.11 15.28 15.94
CA VAL A 337 -15.42 15.60 14.56
C VAL A 337 -16.83 16.18 14.51
N VAL A 338 -16.92 17.50 14.40
CA VAL A 338 -18.18 18.23 14.36
C VAL A 338 -18.68 18.34 12.92
N ALA A 339 -19.48 17.35 12.50
CA ALA A 339 -20.05 17.30 11.16
C ALA A 339 -21.25 16.34 11.08
N ALA A 340 -22.18 16.64 10.17
CA ALA A 340 -23.11 15.64 9.66
C ALA A 340 -22.39 14.71 8.66
N ASN A 341 -22.58 13.40 8.81
CA ASN A 341 -21.90 12.39 8.02
C ASN A 341 -22.91 11.57 7.18
N GLU A 342 -22.46 11.12 6.01
CA GLU A 342 -23.26 10.31 5.10
C GLU A 342 -22.48 9.10 4.60
N ILE A 343 -23.09 7.92 4.73
CA ILE A 343 -22.67 6.67 4.09
C ILE A 343 -23.75 6.30 3.08
N SER A 344 -23.62 6.85 1.86
CA SER A 344 -24.67 6.74 0.84
C SER A 344 -24.69 5.36 0.16
N ASN A 345 -25.73 5.12 -0.63
CA ASN A 345 -25.85 3.92 -1.48
C ASN A 345 -24.81 3.82 -2.62
N SER A 346 -23.93 4.83 -2.76
CA SER A 346 -22.80 4.77 -3.69
C SER A 346 -21.68 3.88 -3.15
N LEU A 347 -21.60 3.66 -1.84
CA LEU A 347 -20.77 2.60 -1.27
C LEU A 347 -21.48 1.26 -1.51
N THR A 348 -20.82 0.35 -2.21
CA THR A 348 -21.38 -0.95 -2.63
C THR A 348 -20.35 -2.06 -2.38
N SER A 349 -20.73 -3.31 -2.60
CA SER A 349 -19.84 -4.47 -2.51
C SER A 349 -18.70 -4.47 -3.53
N GLU A 350 -18.70 -3.57 -4.52
CA GLU A 350 -17.55 -3.33 -5.42
C GLU A 350 -16.47 -2.47 -4.74
N HIS A 351 -16.83 -1.75 -3.68
CA HIS A 351 -15.98 -0.79 -2.98
C HIS A 351 -15.53 -1.24 -1.59
N ALA A 352 -16.34 -2.06 -0.91
CA ALA A 352 -16.04 -2.58 0.43
C ALA A 352 -16.85 -3.86 0.72
N THR A 353 -16.22 -4.85 1.37
CA THR A 353 -16.93 -6.04 1.90
C THR A 353 -17.60 -5.73 3.23
N SER A 354 -16.98 -4.86 4.03
CA SER A 354 -17.53 -4.28 5.24
C SER A 354 -16.87 -2.94 5.54
N LEU A 355 -17.50 -2.14 6.40
CA LEU A 355 -16.93 -0.88 6.89
C LEU A 355 -17.05 -0.81 8.42
N THR A 356 -15.91 -0.73 9.09
CA THR A 356 -15.84 -0.46 10.53
C THR A 356 -15.55 1.02 10.78
N ILE A 357 -16.26 1.64 11.71
CA ILE A 357 -16.00 3.01 12.19
C ILE A 357 -15.72 2.92 13.68
N THR A 358 -14.51 3.29 14.08
CA THR A 358 -14.06 3.12 15.47
C THR A 358 -13.34 4.35 16.00
N GLY A 359 -13.46 4.64 17.29
CA GLY A 359 -12.55 5.57 17.95
C GLY A 359 -11.13 5.03 17.98
N LEU A 360 -10.16 5.90 17.76
CA LEU A 360 -8.73 5.62 17.71
C LEU A 360 -8.12 5.44 19.12
N HIS A 361 -8.60 6.21 20.09
CA HIS A 361 -8.09 6.25 21.45
C HIS A 361 -8.92 5.35 22.38
N GLU A 362 -8.36 5.06 23.55
CA GLU A 362 -9.10 4.32 24.58
C GLU A 362 -10.26 5.16 25.12
N ASN A 363 -11.49 4.75 24.86
CA ASN A 363 -12.67 5.33 25.48
C ASN A 363 -13.21 4.38 26.55
N SER A 364 -13.62 4.92 27.70
CA SER A 364 -14.13 4.10 28.81
C SER A 364 -15.16 4.83 29.65
N GLY A 365 -16.19 4.08 30.08
CA GLY A 365 -17.32 4.64 30.82
C GLY A 365 -18.00 5.74 30.01
N ASP A 366 -17.98 6.96 30.54
CA ASP A 366 -18.52 8.16 29.87
C ASP A 366 -17.42 9.10 29.32
N ASN A 367 -16.13 8.73 29.44
CA ASN A 367 -15.01 9.54 28.99
C ASN A 367 -14.61 9.15 27.56
N TYR A 368 -15.28 9.75 26.59
CA TYR A 368 -14.94 9.60 25.17
C TYR A 368 -14.14 10.80 24.70
N THR A 369 -13.02 10.54 24.02
CA THR A 369 -12.25 11.54 23.28
C THR A 369 -12.50 11.47 21.80
N ASP A 370 -12.93 10.31 21.28
CA ASP A 370 -13.31 10.15 19.88
C ASP A 370 -14.82 10.25 19.73
N ILE A 371 -15.25 11.31 19.05
CA ILE A 371 -16.63 11.75 19.04
C ILE A 371 -17.01 12.15 17.62
N LEU A 372 -18.13 11.63 17.14
CA LEU A 372 -18.87 12.22 16.03
C LEU A 372 -19.96 13.10 16.62
N ASP A 373 -19.81 14.41 16.43
CA ASP A 373 -20.73 15.42 16.96
C ASP A 373 -21.51 16.04 15.79
N GLY A 374 -22.85 16.00 15.86
CA GLY A 374 -23.70 16.60 14.83
C GLY A 374 -23.63 18.13 14.79
N GLY A 375 -23.04 18.78 15.79
CA GLY A 375 -22.88 20.22 15.94
C GLY A 375 -24.20 20.97 16.14
N SER A 376 -25.28 20.26 16.46
CA SER A 376 -26.59 20.85 16.59
C SER A 376 -26.83 21.36 18.01
N VAL A 377 -27.43 22.54 18.12
CA VAL A 377 -27.68 23.23 19.39
C VAL A 377 -29.13 23.69 19.44
N PHE A 378 -29.82 23.41 20.53
CA PHE A 378 -31.17 23.92 20.77
C PHE A 378 -31.20 25.44 20.90
N ALA A 379 -32.28 26.06 20.39
CA ALA A 379 -32.54 27.46 20.67
C ALA A 379 -32.73 27.65 22.18
N THR A 380 -31.94 28.55 22.77
CA THR A 380 -32.22 29.08 24.11
C THR A 380 -33.00 30.39 23.97
N GLU A 381 -33.55 30.93 25.06
CA GLU A 381 -34.24 32.23 25.04
C GLU A 381 -33.39 33.40 24.48
N ALA A 382 -32.06 33.21 24.36
CA ALA A 382 -31.11 34.20 23.89
C ALA A 382 -30.39 33.84 22.56
N GLY A 383 -30.66 32.68 21.94
CA GLY A 383 -29.92 32.22 20.75
C GLY A 383 -30.75 31.42 19.75
N GLU A 384 -30.41 31.51 18.47
CA GLU A 384 -31.03 30.73 17.40
C GLU A 384 -30.56 29.26 17.44
N ALA A 385 -31.46 28.32 17.17
CA ALA A 385 -31.11 26.89 17.06
C ALA A 385 -30.20 26.66 15.86
N THR A 386 -29.17 25.82 16.03
CA THR A 386 -28.38 25.27 14.92
C THR A 386 -28.79 23.82 14.73
N ILE A 387 -29.23 23.45 13.53
CA ILE A 387 -29.84 22.14 13.26
C ILE A 387 -29.17 21.57 12.01
N ASN A 388 -28.34 20.55 12.19
CA ASN A 388 -27.53 19.95 11.13
C ASN A 388 -28.06 18.58 10.68
N GLY A 389 -29.19 18.12 11.23
CA GLY A 389 -29.75 16.80 10.93
C GLY A 389 -29.16 15.70 11.81
N SER A 390 -29.25 14.48 11.29
CA SER A 390 -28.67 13.28 11.88
C SER A 390 -27.14 13.38 11.93
N VAL A 391 -26.50 12.86 12.98
CA VAL A 391 -25.03 12.80 13.03
C VAL A 391 -24.49 11.91 11.90
N ILE A 392 -25.15 10.78 11.66
CA ILE A 392 -24.82 9.86 10.56
C ILE A 392 -26.10 9.38 9.86
N SER A 393 -26.14 9.54 8.54
CA SER A 393 -27.16 8.92 7.67
C SER A 393 -26.55 7.76 6.88
N ILE A 394 -27.18 6.59 6.95
CA ILE A 394 -26.68 5.35 6.32
C ILE A 394 -27.71 4.83 5.32
N SER A 395 -27.25 4.61 4.09
CA SER A 395 -28.07 4.19 2.94
C SER A 395 -27.42 3.08 2.08
N THR A 396 -26.35 2.45 2.56
CA THR A 396 -25.62 1.38 1.84
C THR A 396 -26.10 -0.03 2.22
N GLU A 397 -25.89 -1.00 1.32
CA GLU A 397 -26.03 -2.43 1.61
C GLU A 397 -24.77 -3.06 2.22
N VAL A 398 -23.64 -2.34 2.20
CA VAL A 398 -22.39 -2.79 2.83
C VAL A 398 -22.60 -2.88 4.34
N PRO A 399 -22.28 -4.01 5.00
CA PRO A 399 -22.37 -4.14 6.45
C PRO A 399 -21.49 -3.11 7.17
N ILE A 400 -22.09 -2.40 8.13
CA ILE A 400 -21.43 -1.36 8.92
C ILE A 400 -21.25 -1.85 10.36
N THR A 401 -20.07 -1.65 10.92
CA THR A 401 -19.81 -1.84 12.36
C THR A 401 -19.37 -0.53 13.00
N ILE A 402 -19.92 -0.18 14.16
CA ILE A 402 -19.48 0.95 14.98
C ILE A 402 -19.01 0.41 16.33
N SER A 403 -17.83 0.83 16.79
CA SER A 403 -17.23 0.42 18.06
C SER A 403 -16.47 1.58 18.70
N ASN A 404 -16.31 1.56 20.03
CA ASN A 404 -15.45 2.51 20.74
C ASN A 404 -15.62 3.98 20.31
N LEU A 405 -16.84 4.45 20.06
CA LEU A 405 -17.12 5.77 19.49
C LEU A 405 -18.38 6.40 20.08
N LYS A 406 -18.32 7.70 20.43
CA LYS A 406 -19.50 8.48 20.84
C LYS A 406 -20.14 9.15 19.62
N ILE A 407 -21.47 9.08 19.51
CA ILE A 407 -22.28 9.74 18.49
C ILE A 407 -23.31 10.64 19.19
N THR A 408 -23.20 11.96 19.00
CA THR A 408 -23.88 12.93 19.87
C THR A 408 -24.34 14.20 19.14
N ASN A 409 -25.22 14.96 19.79
CA ASN A 409 -25.61 16.32 19.38
C ASN A 409 -26.15 16.43 17.94
N GLY A 410 -26.81 15.39 17.43
CA GLY A 410 -27.60 15.48 16.21
C GLY A 410 -29.02 15.97 16.49
N ILE A 411 -29.52 16.91 15.68
CA ILE A 411 -30.91 17.40 15.72
C ILE A 411 -31.51 17.34 14.31
N SER A 412 -32.55 16.52 14.13
CA SER A 412 -33.31 16.44 12.86
C SER A 412 -34.68 17.12 12.97
N THR A 413 -34.91 18.15 12.13
CA THR A 413 -36.21 18.85 11.98
C THR A 413 -37.10 18.27 10.90
N GLY A 414 -36.53 17.59 9.90
CA GLY A 414 -37.23 17.05 8.75
C GLY A 414 -37.91 15.69 8.99
N GLY A 415 -37.66 15.08 10.14
CA GLY A 415 -38.23 13.79 10.52
C GLY A 415 -37.20 12.66 10.54
N TYR A 416 -37.14 12.03 11.71
CA TYR A 416 -36.52 10.74 12.05
C TYR A 416 -34.99 10.66 12.19
N GLY A 417 -34.53 10.10 13.32
CA GLY A 417 -33.14 9.68 13.59
C GLY A 417 -32.16 10.80 13.92
N GLY A 418 -32.11 11.28 15.17
CA GLY A 418 -31.22 12.36 15.58
C GLY A 418 -29.74 11.95 15.61
N GLY A 419 -29.43 10.77 16.15
CA GLY A 419 -28.07 10.22 16.15
C GLY A 419 -27.77 9.55 14.81
N ILE A 420 -28.44 8.42 14.56
CA ILE A 420 -28.26 7.61 13.37
C ILE A 420 -29.59 7.45 12.63
N GLN A 421 -29.56 7.71 11.33
CA GLN A 421 -30.69 7.53 10.43
C GLN A 421 -30.42 6.38 9.45
N MET A 422 -31.12 5.24 9.63
CA MET A 422 -31.09 4.12 8.69
C MET A 422 -32.27 4.21 7.72
N GLY A 423 -31.99 4.32 6.41
CA GLY A 423 -33.00 4.37 5.35
C GLY A 423 -33.75 3.05 5.15
N ALA A 424 -34.89 3.08 4.44
CA ALA A 424 -35.57 1.84 4.05
C ALA A 424 -34.76 1.16 2.93
N ALA A 425 -34.57 -0.17 3.02
CA ALA A 425 -33.77 -1.01 2.11
C ALA A 425 -32.24 -1.00 2.28
N VAL A 426 -31.74 -0.79 3.50
CA VAL A 426 -30.30 -0.73 3.79
C VAL A 426 -29.78 -2.00 4.46
N GLY A 427 -28.46 -2.18 4.42
CA GLY A 427 -27.74 -3.29 5.02
C GLY A 427 -27.76 -3.31 6.56
N GLU A 428 -26.87 -4.10 7.12
CA GLU A 428 -26.77 -4.32 8.57
C GLU A 428 -25.89 -3.25 9.23
N LEU A 429 -26.34 -2.73 10.38
CA LEU A 429 -25.52 -1.93 11.31
C LEU A 429 -25.33 -2.72 12.60
N THR A 430 -24.08 -3.03 12.94
CA THR A 430 -23.72 -3.65 14.22
C THR A 430 -23.09 -2.60 15.14
N LEU A 431 -23.64 -2.47 16.34
CA LEU A 431 -23.10 -1.67 17.43
C LEU A 431 -22.35 -2.60 18.39
N GLU A 432 -21.04 -2.53 18.35
CA GLU A 432 -20.13 -3.30 19.19
C GLU A 432 -19.82 -2.56 20.50
N SER A 433 -18.98 -3.20 21.33
CA SER A 433 -18.53 -2.62 22.59
C SER A 433 -17.98 -1.19 22.43
N GLY A 434 -18.44 -0.29 23.30
CA GLY A 434 -18.04 1.11 23.29
C GLY A 434 -18.71 1.95 22.19
N ALA A 435 -19.63 1.43 21.38
CA ALA A 435 -20.50 2.29 20.59
C ALA A 435 -21.50 3.00 21.52
N TRP A 436 -21.52 4.33 21.53
CA TRP A 436 -22.38 5.11 22.42
C TRP A 436 -23.15 6.21 21.68
N ILE A 437 -24.45 6.01 21.49
CA ILE A 437 -25.35 6.97 20.84
C ILE A 437 -26.10 7.73 21.94
N THR A 438 -25.82 9.02 22.10
CA THR A 438 -26.35 9.79 23.23
C THR A 438 -26.62 11.25 22.93
N GLU A 439 -27.50 11.89 23.71
CA GLU A 439 -27.77 13.34 23.63
C GLU A 439 -28.24 13.81 22.25
N ASN A 440 -28.87 12.92 21.49
CA ASN A 440 -29.44 13.23 20.18
C ASN A 440 -30.93 13.53 20.29
N HIS A 441 -31.43 14.37 19.38
CA HIS A 441 -32.81 14.84 19.42
C HIS A 441 -33.52 14.84 18.07
N THR A 442 -34.82 14.56 18.11
CA THR A 442 -35.73 14.86 17.01
C THR A 442 -37.08 15.36 17.52
N TYR A 443 -37.80 16.13 16.72
CA TYR A 443 -39.15 16.57 17.09
C TYR A 443 -40.23 15.51 16.85
N TYR A 444 -39.92 14.45 16.10
CA TYR A 444 -40.91 13.48 15.62
C TYR A 444 -40.66 12.08 16.16
N SER A 445 -39.70 11.34 15.58
CA SER A 445 -39.37 10.00 16.09
C SER A 445 -37.88 9.70 16.06
N ALA A 446 -37.43 8.74 16.88
CA ALA A 446 -36.02 8.31 17.00
C ALA A 446 -35.06 9.45 17.35
N GLY A 447 -34.90 9.73 18.65
CA GLY A 447 -33.85 10.63 19.11
C GLY A 447 -32.48 10.03 18.83
N GLY A 448 -32.26 8.78 19.25
CA GLY A 448 -31.03 8.03 19.02
C GLY A 448 -30.95 7.44 17.62
N ILE A 449 -31.67 6.34 17.36
CA ILE A 449 -31.56 5.57 16.11
C ILE A 449 -32.93 5.38 15.46
N MET A 450 -33.06 5.77 14.20
CA MET A 450 -34.17 5.34 13.35
C MET A 450 -33.79 4.06 12.61
N ILE A 451 -34.63 3.03 12.70
CA ILE A 451 -34.53 1.81 11.91
C ILE A 451 -35.73 1.75 10.97
N SER A 452 -35.53 2.05 9.69
CA SER A 452 -36.59 2.00 8.69
C SER A 452 -36.77 0.62 8.08
N GLY A 453 -38.02 0.19 7.89
CA GLY A 453 -38.25 -1.03 7.14
C GLY A 453 -39.71 -1.37 6.87
N SER A 454 -39.86 -2.39 6.04
CA SER A 454 -41.09 -3.11 5.70
C SER A 454 -40.75 -4.59 5.53
N ASP A 455 -41.77 -5.45 5.42
CA ASP A 455 -41.57 -6.90 5.25
C ASP A 455 -40.70 -7.27 4.03
N ALA A 456 -40.68 -6.44 2.98
CA ALA A 456 -39.90 -6.69 1.77
C ALA A 456 -38.45 -6.13 1.86
N GLN A 457 -38.24 -5.07 2.63
CA GLN A 457 -36.99 -4.31 2.70
C GLN A 457 -36.88 -3.65 4.08
N CYS A 458 -35.93 -4.09 4.89
CA CYS A 458 -35.76 -3.60 6.25
C CYS A 458 -34.29 -3.40 6.61
N ALA A 459 -33.98 -2.24 7.18
CA ALA A 459 -32.74 -2.02 7.89
C ALA A 459 -32.65 -2.96 9.08
N THR A 460 -31.43 -3.41 9.40
CA THR A 460 -31.17 -4.22 10.59
C THR A 460 -30.16 -3.50 11.48
N VAL A 461 -30.49 -3.35 12.76
CA VAL A 461 -29.53 -2.93 13.79
C VAL A 461 -29.33 -4.08 14.75
N ILE A 462 -28.07 -4.41 14.98
CA ILE A 462 -27.63 -5.41 15.96
C ILE A 462 -26.90 -4.70 17.09
N MET A 463 -27.38 -4.82 18.31
CA MET A 463 -26.71 -4.33 19.51
C MET A 463 -26.03 -5.49 20.23
N LYS A 464 -24.72 -5.33 20.49
CA LYS A 464 -23.87 -6.28 21.21
C LYS A 464 -23.54 -5.77 22.61
N ASP A 465 -22.96 -6.64 23.44
CA ASP A 465 -22.53 -6.32 24.80
C ASP A 465 -21.59 -5.10 24.83
N GLY A 466 -21.89 -4.14 25.70
CA GLY A 466 -21.11 -2.91 25.86
C GLY A 466 -21.47 -1.78 24.87
N SER A 467 -22.42 -1.97 23.97
CA SER A 467 -23.05 -0.87 23.20
C SER A 467 -24.13 -0.17 24.03
N ARG A 468 -24.31 1.14 23.81
CA ARG A 468 -25.21 2.00 24.60
C ARG A 468 -26.01 2.96 23.69
N VAL A 469 -27.31 3.05 23.91
CA VAL A 469 -28.18 4.10 23.31
C VAL A 469 -28.89 4.82 24.46
N THR A 470 -28.39 5.99 24.84
CA THR A 470 -28.84 6.65 26.08
C THR A 470 -29.13 8.13 25.98
N ASN A 471 -29.97 8.67 26.85
CA ASN A 471 -30.18 10.13 26.98
C ASN A 471 -30.55 10.82 25.66
N ASN A 472 -31.25 10.12 24.76
CA ASN A 472 -31.77 10.69 23.54
C ASN A 472 -33.24 11.11 23.74
N THR A 473 -33.66 12.16 23.04
CA THR A 473 -34.99 12.75 23.23
C THR A 473 -35.76 12.82 21.91
N SER A 474 -37.03 12.41 21.89
CA SER A 474 -37.87 12.58 20.71
C SER A 474 -39.35 12.79 21.03
N GLY A 475 -40.19 12.97 19.99
CA GLY A 475 -41.63 12.86 20.14
C GLY A 475 -42.08 11.41 20.42
N SER A 476 -41.50 10.42 19.74
CA SER A 476 -41.81 8.99 19.86
C SER A 476 -40.56 8.13 19.60
N GLY A 477 -40.30 7.09 20.40
CA GLY A 477 -39.06 6.31 20.27
C GLY A 477 -37.83 7.14 20.65
N GLY A 478 -37.64 7.44 21.94
CA GLY A 478 -36.57 8.34 22.40
C GLY A 478 -35.19 7.79 22.04
N GLY A 479 -34.91 6.56 22.46
CA GLY A 479 -33.71 5.82 22.09
C GLY A 479 -33.80 5.31 20.65
N ILE A 480 -34.73 4.41 20.38
CA ILE A 480 -34.88 3.76 19.07
C ILE A 480 -36.33 3.83 18.59
N TRP A 481 -36.53 4.20 17.33
CA TRP A 481 -37.80 3.97 16.61
C TRP A 481 -37.58 2.88 15.56
N ASN A 482 -38.24 1.74 15.75
CA ASN A 482 -38.00 0.53 14.96
C ASN A 482 -39.20 0.15 14.09
N THR A 483 -39.10 0.41 12.78
CA THR A 483 -39.98 -0.14 11.73
C THR A 483 -39.31 -1.26 10.92
N GLY A 484 -37.99 -1.45 11.06
CA GLY A 484 -37.22 -2.54 10.46
C GLY A 484 -36.97 -3.69 11.44
N LYS A 485 -35.70 -4.08 11.60
CA LYS A 485 -35.26 -5.15 12.51
C LYS A 485 -34.31 -4.61 13.57
N LEU A 486 -34.67 -4.81 14.82
CA LEU A 486 -33.80 -4.59 15.98
C LEU A 486 -33.46 -5.94 16.60
N ILE A 487 -32.18 -6.24 16.72
CA ILE A 487 -31.66 -7.45 17.36
C ILE A 487 -30.75 -7.01 18.49
N MET A 488 -31.16 -7.25 19.74
CA MET A 488 -30.32 -7.01 20.91
C MET A 488 -29.80 -8.34 21.43
N GLU A 489 -28.56 -8.66 21.10
CA GLU A 489 -27.84 -9.77 21.74
C GLU A 489 -27.18 -9.33 23.05
N GLY A 490 -27.16 -8.02 23.27
CA GLY A 490 -26.51 -7.34 24.37
C GLY A 490 -26.85 -5.85 24.38
N GLY A 491 -26.09 -5.10 25.16
CA GLY A 491 -26.14 -3.65 25.18
C GLY A 491 -27.27 -3.05 26.02
N GLU A 492 -27.24 -1.73 26.14
CA GLU A 492 -28.12 -0.95 27.02
C GLU A 492 -28.89 0.11 26.24
N ILE A 493 -30.19 0.22 26.52
CA ILE A 493 -31.03 1.35 26.09
C ILE A 493 -31.69 1.97 27.33
N SER A 494 -31.20 3.13 27.77
CA SER A 494 -31.61 3.76 29.04
C SER A 494 -31.49 5.29 29.00
N GLY A 495 -31.98 6.04 29.98
CA GLY A 495 -31.91 7.51 30.00
C GLY A 495 -32.74 8.25 28.93
N ASN A 496 -33.36 7.55 27.98
CA ASN A 496 -34.04 8.18 26.84
C ASN A 496 -35.43 8.74 27.21
N GLN A 497 -35.92 9.71 26.43
CA GLN A 497 -37.18 10.43 26.68
C GLN A 497 -38.03 10.54 25.40
N ALA A 498 -39.32 10.17 25.46
CA ALA A 498 -40.28 10.48 24.40
C ALA A 498 -41.71 10.62 24.94
N GLY A 499 -42.66 11.08 24.11
CA GLY A 499 -44.08 11.03 24.48
C GLY A 499 -44.67 9.61 24.46
N SER A 500 -44.02 8.68 23.75
CA SER A 500 -44.35 7.25 23.73
C SER A 500 -43.10 6.43 23.37
N GLY A 501 -42.88 5.29 24.03
CA GLY A 501 -41.73 4.41 23.78
C GLY A 501 -40.41 5.12 24.03
N ALA A 502 -40.20 5.60 25.26
CA ALA A 502 -39.03 6.42 25.57
C ALA A 502 -37.72 5.68 25.28
N ALA A 503 -37.65 4.39 25.62
CA ALA A 503 -36.52 3.55 25.23
C ALA A 503 -36.64 3.09 23.78
N VAL A 504 -37.68 2.32 23.46
CA VAL A 504 -37.93 1.80 22.12
C VAL A 504 -39.41 1.92 21.78
N GLU A 505 -39.71 2.49 20.62
CA GLU A 505 -41.00 2.27 19.97
C GLU A 505 -40.83 1.24 18.86
N HIS A 506 -41.49 0.10 19.01
CA HIS A 506 -41.46 -0.98 18.02
C HIS A 506 -42.75 -1.01 17.21
N ALA A 507 -42.59 -0.77 15.92
CA ALA A 507 -43.61 -0.68 14.89
C ALA A 507 -43.20 -1.46 13.63
N GLY A 508 -42.34 -2.47 13.77
CA GLY A 508 -41.53 -3.02 12.68
C GLY A 508 -41.55 -4.54 12.52
N VAL A 509 -40.70 -5.01 11.61
CA VAL A 509 -40.60 -6.43 11.22
C VAL A 509 -40.12 -7.33 12.36
N LEU A 510 -39.11 -6.90 13.11
CA LEU A 510 -38.53 -7.71 14.19
C LEU A 510 -38.04 -6.84 15.35
N PHE A 511 -38.35 -7.28 16.56
CA PHE A 511 -37.59 -6.94 17.75
C PHE A 511 -37.21 -8.25 18.46
N SER A 512 -35.93 -8.61 18.39
CA SER A 512 -35.38 -9.83 18.95
C SER A 512 -34.44 -9.51 20.11
N ILE A 513 -34.49 -10.31 21.18
CA ILE A 513 -33.57 -10.19 22.31
C ILE A 513 -32.95 -11.53 22.73
N SER A 514 -31.71 -11.45 23.19
CA SER A 514 -30.94 -12.53 23.82
C SER A 514 -29.78 -11.93 24.64
N GLY A 515 -28.98 -12.79 25.26
CA GLY A 515 -27.76 -12.41 25.98
C GLY A 515 -28.00 -11.37 27.06
N SER A 516 -27.11 -10.37 27.14
CA SER A 516 -27.11 -9.38 28.22
C SER A 516 -27.97 -8.15 27.93
N ALA A 517 -28.88 -8.22 26.94
CA ALA A 517 -29.74 -7.11 26.55
C ALA A 517 -30.45 -6.48 27.77
N TYR A 518 -30.42 -5.15 27.84
CA TYR A 518 -30.89 -4.42 29.01
C TYR A 518 -31.63 -3.12 28.63
N ILE A 519 -32.91 -3.06 29.00
CA ILE A 519 -33.78 -1.88 28.88
C ILE A 519 -34.50 -1.67 30.22
N PRO A 520 -33.89 -0.92 31.16
CA PRO A 520 -34.46 -0.71 32.49
C PRO A 520 -35.76 0.08 32.45
N ALA A 521 -36.52 0.01 33.54
CA ALA A 521 -37.60 0.97 33.80
C ALA A 521 -37.00 2.37 33.98
N GLY A 522 -37.71 3.39 33.49
CA GLY A 522 -37.27 4.76 33.68
C GLY A 522 -37.55 5.26 35.09
N ASP A 523 -36.76 6.23 35.50
CA ASP A 523 -36.92 6.91 36.79
C ASP A 523 -38.02 7.99 36.76
N ASP A 524 -38.52 8.33 35.57
CA ASP A 524 -39.57 9.33 35.37
C ASP A 524 -40.94 8.65 35.24
N ALA A 525 -41.83 8.93 36.20
CA ALA A 525 -43.19 8.39 36.21
C ALA A 525 -44.07 8.97 35.09
N ASP A 526 -43.74 10.15 34.57
CA ASP A 526 -44.46 10.79 33.47
C ASP A 526 -43.89 10.38 32.10
N ASN A 527 -42.70 9.78 32.09
CA ASN A 527 -42.01 9.30 30.89
C ASN A 527 -41.19 8.03 31.19
N PRO A 528 -41.87 6.91 31.46
CA PRO A 528 -41.17 5.69 31.81
C PRO A 528 -40.27 5.26 30.64
N GLN A 529 -39.01 4.90 30.91
CA GLN A 529 -38.18 4.19 29.93
C GLN A 529 -38.76 2.82 29.72
N ASP A 530 -39.64 2.74 28.74
CA ASP A 530 -40.34 1.54 28.38
C ASP A 530 -40.23 1.26 26.89
N VAL A 531 -40.53 0.01 26.57
CA VAL A 531 -40.77 -0.44 25.22
C VAL A 531 -42.25 -0.26 24.92
N TYR A 532 -42.56 0.60 23.96
CA TYR A 532 -43.90 0.72 23.40
C TYR A 532 -44.06 -0.19 22.19
N LEU A 533 -45.02 -1.10 22.26
CA LEU A 533 -45.41 -1.96 21.14
C LEU A 533 -46.59 -1.32 20.42
N ALA A 534 -46.37 -0.84 19.20
CA ALA A 534 -47.42 -0.16 18.45
C ALA A 534 -48.58 -1.12 18.11
N ALA A 535 -49.81 -0.58 18.07
CA ALA A 535 -51.00 -1.32 17.69
C ALA A 535 -51.76 -0.54 16.61
N TYR A 536 -51.47 -0.81 15.33
CA TYR A 536 -52.09 -0.08 14.21
C TYR A 536 -53.42 -0.68 13.73
N SER A 537 -53.77 -1.89 14.15
CA SER A 537 -54.96 -2.59 13.67
C SER A 537 -55.45 -3.62 14.69
N PRO A 538 -56.78 -3.86 14.83
CA PRO A 538 -57.35 -4.81 15.79
C PRO A 538 -57.05 -6.30 15.51
N PHE A 539 -56.03 -6.61 14.69
CA PHE A 539 -55.70 -7.98 14.28
C PHE A 539 -54.22 -8.35 14.39
N THR A 540 -53.31 -7.41 14.66
CA THR A 540 -51.87 -7.67 14.81
C THR A 540 -51.27 -6.69 15.81
N ALA A 541 -50.78 -7.20 16.95
CA ALA A 541 -49.88 -6.48 17.83
C ALA A 541 -48.44 -6.88 17.53
N TYR A 542 -47.52 -5.93 17.59
CA TYR A 542 -46.09 -6.24 17.57
C TYR A 542 -45.67 -6.96 18.85
N SER A 543 -44.58 -7.70 18.77
CA SER A 543 -44.13 -8.59 19.85
C SER A 543 -42.62 -8.63 19.90
N ILE A 544 -42.07 -8.80 21.10
CA ILE A 544 -40.65 -9.08 21.29
C ILE A 544 -40.42 -10.59 21.19
N THR A 545 -39.41 -10.98 20.42
CA THR A 545 -38.98 -12.37 20.27
C THR A 545 -37.79 -12.66 21.17
N VAL A 546 -37.91 -13.67 22.03
CA VAL A 546 -36.78 -14.19 22.81
C VAL A 546 -36.06 -15.23 21.94
N ALA A 547 -34.91 -14.87 21.39
CA ALA A 547 -34.17 -15.70 20.43
C ALA A 547 -33.12 -16.61 21.08
N GLY A 548 -32.81 -16.41 22.35
CA GLY A 548 -31.80 -17.19 23.06
C GLY A 548 -31.89 -17.03 24.57
N GLU A 549 -30.85 -17.48 25.27
CA GLU A 549 -30.72 -17.28 26.71
C GLU A 549 -30.70 -15.79 27.05
N LEU A 550 -31.42 -15.39 28.12
CA LEU A 550 -31.36 -14.04 28.67
C LEU A 550 -30.44 -14.07 29.89
N THR A 551 -29.30 -13.41 29.83
CA THR A 551 -28.29 -13.32 30.91
C THR A 551 -28.27 -11.95 31.59
N GLY A 552 -28.97 -10.96 31.03
CA GLY A 552 -29.07 -9.59 31.56
C GLY A 552 -29.71 -9.50 32.96
N THR A 553 -29.51 -8.35 33.60
CA THR A 553 -30.09 -8.01 34.91
C THR A 553 -31.61 -7.98 34.82
N SER A 554 -32.30 -8.57 35.80
CA SER A 554 -33.77 -8.53 35.87
C SER A 554 -34.26 -7.23 36.52
N PRO A 555 -35.25 -6.52 35.93
CA PRO A 555 -35.88 -6.82 34.65
C PRO A 555 -34.95 -6.51 33.46
N VAL A 556 -34.91 -7.40 32.47
CA VAL A 556 -34.12 -7.21 31.24
C VAL A 556 -34.77 -6.19 30.33
N MET A 557 -36.09 -6.03 30.43
CA MET A 557 -36.86 -5.10 29.63
C MET A 557 -38.13 -4.70 30.38
N THR A 558 -38.41 -3.40 30.40
CA THR A 558 -39.69 -2.85 30.84
C THR A 558 -40.55 -2.51 29.63
N ILE A 559 -41.78 -3.01 29.59
CA ILE A 559 -42.71 -2.84 28.47
C ILE A 559 -43.89 -2.00 28.94
N GLN A 560 -44.39 -1.14 28.06
CA GLN A 560 -45.61 -0.42 28.35
C GLN A 560 -46.79 -1.40 28.52
N GLY A 561 -47.62 -1.22 29.54
CA GLY A 561 -48.83 -1.99 29.79
C GLY A 561 -50.06 -1.22 29.31
N SER A 562 -50.57 -1.52 28.12
CA SER A 562 -51.71 -0.79 27.55
C SER A 562 -52.91 -1.67 27.23
N SER A 563 -54.10 -1.10 27.42
CA SER A 563 -55.36 -1.68 26.92
C SER A 563 -55.34 -1.92 25.40
N ALA A 564 -54.50 -1.19 24.66
CA ALA A 564 -54.37 -1.31 23.21
C ALA A 564 -53.90 -2.69 22.74
N TYR A 565 -53.16 -3.43 23.57
CA TYR A 565 -52.68 -4.78 23.25
C TYR A 565 -52.97 -5.80 24.37
N ALA A 566 -53.94 -5.51 25.25
CA ALA A 566 -54.50 -6.53 26.14
C ALA A 566 -55.13 -7.68 25.31
N GLY A 567 -54.78 -8.91 25.65
CA GLY A 567 -55.20 -10.12 24.93
C GLY A 567 -54.27 -10.53 23.77
N TYR A 568 -53.19 -9.80 23.50
CA TYR A 568 -52.22 -10.16 22.47
C TYR A 568 -50.93 -10.76 23.06
N GLN A 569 -50.28 -11.61 22.26
CA GLN A 569 -48.97 -12.16 22.58
C GLN A 569 -47.90 -11.11 22.34
N ILE A 570 -47.39 -10.53 23.41
CA ILE A 570 -46.37 -9.48 23.37
C ILE A 570 -44.95 -10.03 23.52
N ILE A 571 -44.80 -11.24 24.09
CA ILE A 571 -43.54 -11.99 24.16
C ILE A 571 -43.70 -13.30 23.40
N LYS A 572 -42.80 -13.58 22.46
CA LYS A 572 -42.77 -14.82 21.67
C LYS A 572 -41.47 -15.58 21.90
N ALA A 573 -41.55 -16.90 21.84
CA ALA A 573 -40.37 -17.75 21.72
C ALA A 573 -39.86 -17.72 20.28
N GLY A 574 -38.56 -17.48 20.11
CA GLY A 574 -37.86 -17.73 18.86
C GLY A 574 -37.58 -19.23 18.65
N ASP A 575 -36.92 -19.55 17.55
CA ASP A 575 -36.61 -20.93 17.18
C ASP A 575 -35.77 -21.62 18.26
N GLY A 576 -36.24 -22.78 18.73
CA GLY A 576 -35.56 -23.55 19.78
C GLY A 576 -35.73 -23.02 21.21
N VAL A 577 -36.47 -21.91 21.41
CA VAL A 577 -36.76 -21.34 22.74
C VAL A 577 -38.11 -21.83 23.26
N THR A 578 -38.22 -22.01 24.57
CA THR A 578 -39.49 -22.25 25.27
C THR A 578 -39.68 -21.16 26.31
N LEU A 579 -40.82 -20.46 26.30
CA LEU A 579 -41.14 -19.46 27.32
C LEU A 579 -41.41 -20.16 28.65
N THR A 580 -40.52 -19.95 29.63
CA THR A 580 -40.67 -20.42 31.01
C THR A 580 -41.11 -19.26 31.91
N SER A 581 -41.60 -19.58 33.11
CA SER A 581 -41.89 -18.56 34.14
C SER A 581 -40.66 -17.70 34.46
N ASP A 582 -39.46 -18.29 34.42
CA ASP A 582 -38.22 -17.59 34.70
C ASP A 582 -37.86 -16.60 33.58
N ILE A 583 -38.16 -16.94 32.33
CA ILE A 583 -38.00 -16.01 31.19
C ILE A 583 -39.04 -14.89 31.29
N ILE A 584 -40.32 -15.22 31.49
CA ILE A 584 -41.39 -14.22 31.61
C ILE A 584 -41.15 -13.27 32.78
N GLY A 585 -40.66 -13.78 33.92
CA GLY A 585 -40.34 -12.98 35.11
C GLY A 585 -39.20 -11.98 34.93
N LYS A 586 -38.45 -12.04 33.82
CA LYS A 586 -37.44 -11.04 33.47
C LYS A 586 -38.02 -9.81 32.77
N PHE A 587 -39.29 -9.83 32.37
CA PHE A 587 -39.96 -8.69 31.79
C PHE A 587 -40.78 -7.96 32.85
N ALA A 588 -40.69 -6.63 32.89
CA ALA A 588 -41.52 -5.78 33.71
C ALA A 588 -42.56 -5.04 32.86
N LEU A 589 -43.63 -4.58 33.53
CA LEU A 589 -44.61 -3.69 32.95
C LEU A 589 -44.58 -2.35 33.70
N THR A 590 -44.86 -1.24 33.03
CA THR A 590 -45.06 0.06 33.68
C THR A 590 -46.41 0.13 34.41
N GLU A 591 -47.50 -0.35 33.80
CA GLU A 591 -48.86 -0.35 34.38
C GLU A 591 -49.17 -1.66 35.15
N THR A 592 -48.37 -1.96 36.17
CA THR A 592 -48.42 -3.23 36.93
C THR A 592 -49.73 -3.50 37.67
N ASP A 593 -50.53 -2.47 37.95
CA ASP A 593 -51.81 -2.61 38.66
C ASP A 593 -52.96 -3.04 37.75
N SER A 594 -52.77 -2.91 36.44
CA SER A 594 -53.83 -3.16 35.44
C SER A 594 -53.57 -4.41 34.60
N TYR A 595 -52.31 -4.80 34.42
CA TYR A 595 -51.94 -5.89 33.54
C TYR A 595 -50.86 -6.82 34.10
N TYR A 596 -50.82 -8.04 33.57
CA TYR A 596 -49.74 -9.01 33.77
C TYR A 596 -49.39 -9.74 32.48
N ILE A 597 -48.18 -10.31 32.41
CA ILE A 597 -47.74 -11.18 31.31
C ILE A 597 -48.00 -12.63 31.72
N SER A 598 -48.80 -13.36 30.95
CA SER A 598 -49.05 -14.77 31.18
C SER A 598 -47.83 -15.64 30.83
N ALA A 599 -47.83 -16.90 31.28
CA ALA A 599 -46.71 -17.82 31.06
C ALA A 599 -46.41 -18.10 29.56
N ASP A 600 -47.41 -17.94 28.70
CA ASP A 600 -47.33 -18.05 27.24
C ASP A 600 -47.07 -16.71 26.53
N GLY A 601 -46.76 -15.64 27.29
CA GLY A 601 -46.32 -14.35 26.77
C GLY A 601 -47.42 -13.39 26.33
N TYR A 602 -48.67 -13.63 26.74
CA TYR A 602 -49.79 -12.72 26.46
C TYR A 602 -49.92 -11.64 27.53
N LEU A 603 -50.20 -10.41 27.11
CA LEU A 603 -50.63 -9.38 28.05
C LEU A 603 -52.10 -9.62 28.43
N GLN A 604 -52.40 -9.67 29.73
CA GLN A 604 -53.74 -9.90 30.27
C GLN A 604 -54.09 -8.80 31.26
N ALA A 605 -55.37 -8.42 31.33
CA ALA A 605 -55.88 -7.57 32.39
C ALA A 605 -56.20 -8.42 33.65
N TYR A 606 -56.09 -7.82 34.84
CA TYR A 606 -56.45 -8.47 36.10
C TYR A 606 -57.96 -8.69 36.28
#